data_AF-A0A535F0S8-F1
#
_entry.id   AF-A0A535F0S8-F1
#
_cell.length_a   1.000
_cell.length_b   1.000
_cell.length_c   1.000
_cell.angle_alpha   90.00
_cell.angle_beta   90.00
_cell.angle_gamma   90.00
#
_symmetry.space_group_name_H-M   'P 1'
#
loop_
_entity.id
_entity.type
_entity.pdbx_description
1 polymer ?
#
loop_
_entity_poly.entity_id
_entity_poly.type
_entity_poly.pdbx_seq_one_letter_code
_entity_poly.pdbx_strand_id
1 'polypeptide(L)'
;VAALMELANALEEHLQGGGSRAAAWDFAVRTLVLLLNPMAPHLGEELWERTGGVGLAADAAWPEYEAALATDPTVTLVVQVNGVRREALEVPRGLSEAQALERALQSERVAHFLNGDKPSRVFYVPDKLINLVP
;
A
#
# COMPACT_ATOMS: atom_id res chain seq x y z
N VAL A 1 13.50 8.75 -8.30
CA VAL A 1 12.91 10.05 -8.68
C VAL A 1 11.40 10.04 -8.61
N ALA A 2 10.69 9.25 -9.43
CA ALA A 2 9.22 9.22 -9.45
C ALA A 2 8.58 8.96 -8.07
N ALA A 3 9.06 7.94 -7.35
CA ALA A 3 8.59 7.65 -5.99
C ALA A 3 8.81 8.80 -4.97
N LEU A 4 9.86 9.63 -5.17
CA LEU A 4 10.07 10.82 -4.33
C LEU A 4 9.06 11.93 -4.63
N MET A 5 8.64 12.04 -5.90
CA MET A 5 7.58 12.97 -6.31
C MET A 5 6.22 12.51 -5.77
N GLU A 6 5.94 11.21 -5.79
CA GLU A 6 4.73 10.66 -5.17
C GLU A 6 4.69 10.95 -3.66
N LEU A 7 5.80 10.74 -2.95
CA LEU A 7 5.92 11.11 -1.53
C LEU A 7 5.72 12.62 -1.30
N ALA A 8 6.34 13.47 -2.13
CA ALA A 8 6.17 14.91 -2.03
C ALA A 8 4.71 15.35 -2.24
N ASN A 9 4.02 14.77 -3.23
CA ASN A 9 2.61 15.03 -3.49
C ASN A 9 1.73 14.58 -2.31
N ALA A 10 2.01 13.41 -1.73
CA ALA A 10 1.27 12.91 -0.57
C ALA A 10 1.44 13.82 0.67
N LEU A 11 2.63 14.37 0.88
CA LEU A 11 2.87 15.37 1.93
C LEU A 11 2.10 16.67 1.69
N GLU A 12 2.05 17.15 0.45
CA GLU A 12 1.28 18.32 0.08
C GLU A 12 -0.23 18.09 0.32
N GLU A 13 -0.76 16.96 -0.14
CA GLU A 13 -2.16 16.58 0.04
C GLU A 13 -2.53 16.49 1.53
N HIS A 14 -1.67 15.90 2.37
CA HIS A 14 -1.87 15.85 3.82
C HIS A 14 -2.04 17.25 4.42
N LEU A 15 -1.20 18.22 4.03
CA LEU A 15 -1.33 19.60 4.52
C LEU A 15 -2.58 20.29 3.98
N GLN A 16 -2.89 20.12 2.70
CA GLN A 16 -4.10 20.69 2.09
C GLN A 16 -5.38 20.13 2.73
N GLY A 17 -5.35 18.86 3.15
CA GLY A 17 -6.42 18.21 3.91
C GLY A 17 -6.51 18.63 5.38
N GLY A 18 -5.71 19.59 5.85
CA GLY A 18 -5.71 20.05 7.25
C GLY A 18 -4.91 19.17 8.20
N GLY A 19 -4.06 18.28 7.66
CA GLY A 19 -3.18 17.42 8.42
C GLY A 19 -2.16 18.19 9.26
N SER A 20 -1.86 17.67 10.44
CA SER A 20 -0.89 18.29 11.36
C SER A 20 0.56 17.99 10.98
N ARG A 21 1.47 18.92 11.33
CA ARG A 21 2.92 18.72 11.28
C ARG A 21 3.44 18.10 12.59
N ALA A 22 2.95 16.90 12.89
CA ALA A 22 3.36 16.12 14.06
C ALA A 22 4.59 15.25 13.76
N ALA A 23 5.01 14.38 14.69
CA ALA A 23 6.22 13.57 14.54
C ALA A 23 6.31 12.76 13.22
N ALA A 24 5.19 12.25 12.71
CA ALA A 24 5.15 11.53 11.43
C ALA A 24 5.50 12.42 10.23
N TRP A 25 5.16 13.70 10.29
CA TRP A 25 5.53 14.69 9.28
C TRP A 25 7.04 14.90 9.23
N ASP A 26 7.65 15.11 10.40
CA ASP A 26 9.09 15.34 10.50
C ASP A 26 9.89 14.13 10.01
N PHE A 27 9.44 12.91 10.36
CA PHE A 27 10.00 11.67 9.84
C PHE A 27 9.94 11.61 8.31
N ALA A 28 8.76 11.87 7.73
CA ALA A 28 8.56 11.78 6.28
C ALA A 28 9.37 12.84 5.51
N VAL A 29 9.41 14.09 6.01
CA VAL A 29 10.19 15.17 5.40
C VAL A 29 11.69 14.88 5.47
N ARG A 30 12.21 14.47 6.64
CA ARG A 30 13.63 14.12 6.78
C ARG A 30 14.02 12.95 5.88
N THR A 31 13.16 11.94 5.79
CA THR A 31 13.35 10.81 4.88
C THR A 31 13.42 11.27 3.43
N LEU A 32 12.48 12.13 2.99
CA LEU A 32 12.49 12.70 1.64
C LEU A 32 13.78 13.47 1.35
N VAL A 33 14.26 14.28 2.30
CA VAL A 33 15.50 15.06 2.17
C VAL A 33 16.72 14.15 1.99
N LEU A 34 16.85 13.11 2.82
CA LEU A 34 17.97 12.15 2.73
C LEU A 34 17.93 11.37 1.42
N LEU A 35 16.75 10.94 0.97
CA LEU A 35 16.60 10.23 -0.30
C LEU A 35 16.85 11.13 -1.53
N LEU A 36 16.58 12.43 -1.41
CA LEU A 36 16.83 13.43 -2.44
C LEU A 36 18.32 13.82 -2.53
N ASN A 37 19.05 13.77 -1.41
CA ASN A 37 20.42 14.28 -1.30
C ASN A 37 21.39 13.74 -2.38
N PRO A 38 21.42 12.44 -2.72
CA PRO A 38 22.30 11.93 -3.78
C PRO A 38 22.03 12.51 -5.17
N MET A 39 20.83 13.04 -5.40
CA MET A 39 20.41 13.60 -6.69
C MET A 39 20.54 15.11 -6.76
N ALA A 40 20.25 15.80 -5.66
CA ALA A 40 20.27 17.26 -5.56
C ALA A 40 21.01 17.68 -4.28
N PRO A 41 22.33 17.43 -4.17
CA PRO A 41 23.06 17.53 -2.90
C PRO A 41 23.01 18.92 -2.29
N HIS A 42 23.18 19.98 -3.10
CA HIS A 42 23.10 21.35 -2.59
C HIS A 42 21.73 21.68 -1.97
N LEU A 43 20.65 21.17 -2.57
CA LEU A 43 19.30 21.36 -2.04
C LEU A 43 19.05 20.45 -0.83
N GLY A 44 19.53 19.20 -0.89
CA GLY A 44 19.44 18.25 0.21
C GLY A 44 20.10 18.77 1.48
N GLU A 45 21.32 19.29 1.38
CA GLU A 45 22.06 19.88 2.51
C GLU A 45 21.33 21.10 3.12
N GLU A 46 20.87 22.04 2.28
CA GLU A 46 20.13 23.21 2.76
C GLU A 46 18.81 22.81 3.47
N LEU A 47 18.08 21.82 2.92
CA LEU A 47 16.85 21.33 3.53
C LEU A 47 17.11 20.51 4.80
N TRP A 48 18.23 19.78 4.85
CA TRP A 48 18.64 19.03 6.03
C TRP A 48 18.90 19.96 7.22
N GLU A 49 19.65 21.04 7.02
CA GLU A 49 19.86 22.05 8.06
C GLU A 49 18.53 22.68 8.50
N ARG A 50 17.70 23.12 7.55
CA ARG A 50 16.41 23.76 7.85
C ARG A 50 15.42 22.87 8.60
N THR A 51 15.54 21.56 8.44
CA THR A 51 14.67 20.57 9.11
C THR A 51 15.27 20.08 10.43
N GLY A 52 16.38 20.68 10.90
CA GLY A 52 17.03 20.38 12.17
C GLY A 52 17.94 19.14 12.10
N GLY A 53 18.47 18.84 10.91
CA GLY A 53 19.57 17.90 10.73
C GLY A 53 20.87 18.39 11.39
N VAL A 54 21.75 17.47 11.75
CA VAL A 54 23.05 17.77 12.36
C VAL A 54 24.15 17.24 11.45
N GLY A 55 25.21 18.03 11.27
CA GLY A 55 26.29 17.69 10.33
C GLY A 55 25.82 17.75 8.88
N LEU A 56 26.52 17.03 8.00
CA LEU A 56 26.17 16.94 6.58
C LEU A 56 25.13 15.83 6.37
N ALA A 57 24.16 16.08 5.48
CA ALA A 57 23.23 15.07 5.01
C ALA A 57 23.96 13.93 4.30
N ALA A 58 25.11 14.22 3.67
CA ALA A 58 25.98 13.22 3.05
C ALA A 58 26.58 12.22 4.05
N ASP A 59 26.77 12.60 5.31
CA ASP A 59 27.31 11.74 6.38
C ASP A 59 26.20 11.07 7.22
N ALA A 60 24.94 11.43 7.00
CA ALA A 60 23.82 10.88 7.74
C ALA A 60 23.56 9.42 7.36
N ALA A 61 23.03 8.65 8.32
CA ALA A 61 22.63 7.26 8.06
C ALA A 61 21.52 7.21 6.99
N TRP A 62 21.62 6.24 6.10
CA TRP A 62 20.59 6.02 5.09
C TRP A 62 19.27 5.61 5.77
N PRO A 63 18.10 6.12 5.32
CA PRO A 63 16.82 5.74 5.91
C PRO A 63 16.56 4.24 5.84
N GLU A 64 16.17 3.65 6.97
CA GLU A 64 15.69 2.27 7.06
C GLU A 64 14.16 2.24 7.09
N TYR A 65 13.56 1.12 6.66
CA TYR A 65 12.11 0.96 6.65
C TYR A 65 11.64 -0.01 7.74
N GLU A 66 10.46 0.25 8.29
CA GLU A 66 9.77 -0.66 9.20
C GLU A 66 8.74 -1.49 8.44
N ALA A 67 8.93 -2.81 8.38
CA ALA A 67 8.05 -3.71 7.62
C ALA A 67 6.57 -3.64 8.06
N ALA A 68 6.32 -3.38 9.34
CA ALA A 68 4.96 -3.23 9.88
C ALA A 68 4.23 -1.99 9.31
N LEU A 69 4.95 -0.89 9.05
CA LEU A 69 4.39 0.33 8.46
C LEU A 69 4.27 0.24 6.93
N ALA A 70 5.12 -0.56 6.29
CA ALA A 70 5.13 -0.77 4.85
C ALA A 70 4.08 -1.79 4.36
N THR A 71 3.32 -2.42 5.27
CA THR A 71 2.32 -3.42 4.91
C THR A 71 0.98 -2.76 4.64
N ASP A 72 0.44 -2.93 3.44
CA ASP A 72 -0.92 -2.49 3.14
C ASP A 72 -1.95 -3.26 3.98
N PRO A 73 -2.88 -2.56 4.66
CA PRO A 73 -3.92 -3.19 5.47
C PRO A 73 -4.99 -3.88 4.60
N THR A 74 -5.07 -3.51 3.32
CA THR A 74 -5.99 -4.08 2.33
C THR A 74 -5.21 -4.71 1.18
N VAL A 75 -5.82 -5.71 0.55
CA VAL A 75 -5.28 -6.41 -0.60
C VAL A 75 -6.37 -6.57 -1.65
N THR A 76 -5.97 -6.54 -2.92
CA THR A 76 -6.86 -6.84 -4.03
C THR A 76 -6.99 -8.37 -4.18
N LEU A 77 -8.07 -8.94 -3.65
CA LEU A 77 -8.41 -10.35 -3.82
C LEU A 77 -9.04 -10.58 -5.20
N VAL A 78 -8.35 -11.32 -6.07
CA VAL A 78 -8.88 -11.68 -7.39
C VAL A 78 -9.84 -12.85 -7.26
N VAL A 79 -11.09 -12.68 -7.71
CA VAL A 79 -12.10 -13.76 -7.73
C VAL A 79 -12.17 -14.37 -9.11
N GLN A 80 -11.98 -15.70 -9.17
CA GLN A 80 -12.05 -16.50 -10.38
C GLN A 80 -13.21 -17.50 -10.29
N VAL A 81 -13.84 -17.77 -11.44
CA VAL A 81 -14.78 -18.88 -11.60
C VAL A 81 -14.31 -19.73 -12.76
N ASN A 82 -14.06 -21.02 -12.53
CA ASN A 82 -13.43 -21.93 -13.50
C ASN A 82 -12.14 -21.37 -14.11
N GLY A 83 -11.28 -20.78 -13.29
CA GLY A 83 -9.98 -20.21 -13.70
C GLY A 83 -10.07 -18.88 -14.47
N VAL A 84 -11.27 -18.35 -14.73
CA VAL A 84 -11.46 -17.07 -15.41
C VAL A 84 -11.71 -15.97 -14.38
N ARG A 85 -10.94 -14.88 -14.42
CA ARG A 85 -11.14 -13.70 -13.56
C ARG A 85 -12.51 -13.10 -13.79
N ARG A 86 -13.33 -13.08 -12.73
CA ARG A 86 -14.65 -12.45 -12.74
C ARG A 86 -14.60 -11.11 -12.05
N GLU A 87 -13.81 -10.97 -10.99
CA GLU A 87 -13.81 -9.74 -10.20
C GLU A 87 -12.48 -9.54 -9.46
N ALA A 88 -12.32 -8.36 -8.89
CA ALA A 88 -11.27 -8.03 -7.94
C ALA A 88 -11.90 -7.22 -6.80
N LEU A 89 -11.75 -7.71 -5.58
CA LEU A 89 -12.31 -7.11 -4.38
C LEU A 89 -11.19 -6.54 -3.53
N GLU A 90 -11.35 -5.31 -3.04
CA GLU A 90 -10.48 -4.81 -1.96
C GLU A 90 -10.97 -5.38 -0.63
N VAL A 91 -10.12 -6.18 0.00
CA VAL A 91 -10.44 -6.86 1.26
C VAL A 91 -9.32 -6.64 2.28
N PRO A 92 -9.61 -6.73 3.60
CA PRO A 92 -8.56 -6.74 4.61
C PRO A 92 -7.54 -7.84 4.33
N ARG A 93 -6.27 -7.55 4.60
CA ARG A 93 -5.21 -8.56 4.57
C ARG A 93 -5.46 -9.65 5.60
N GLY A 94 -5.12 -10.89 5.28
CA GLY A 94 -5.15 -12.01 6.22
C GLY A 94 -6.54 -12.62 6.44
N LEU A 95 -7.47 -12.46 5.49
CA LEU A 95 -8.75 -13.18 5.55
C LEU A 95 -8.52 -14.70 5.54
N SER A 96 -9.35 -15.41 6.30
CA SER A 96 -9.47 -16.86 6.15
C SER A 96 -10.17 -17.21 4.84
N GLU A 97 -10.00 -18.45 4.37
CA GLU A 97 -10.71 -18.98 3.20
C GLU A 97 -12.23 -18.78 3.31
N ALA A 98 -12.81 -19.02 4.49
CA ALA A 98 -14.25 -18.86 4.73
C ALA A 98 -14.71 -17.41 4.57
N GLN A 99 -13.95 -16.45 5.10
CA GLN A 99 -14.26 -15.02 4.96
C GLN A 99 -14.07 -14.56 3.50
N ALA A 100 -13.01 -15.02 2.83
CA ALA A 100 -12.77 -14.71 1.43
C ALA A 100 -13.89 -15.25 0.52
N LEU A 101 -14.39 -16.46 0.80
CA LEU A 101 -15.53 -17.05 0.10
C LEU A 101 -16.82 -16.25 0.33
N GLU A 102 -17.12 -15.88 1.57
CA GLU A 102 -18.30 -15.07 1.89
C GLU A 102 -18.28 -13.74 1.12
N ARG A 103 -17.13 -13.04 1.12
CA ARG A 103 -16.98 -11.79 0.36
C ARG A 103 -17.11 -12.00 -1.16
N ALA A 104 -16.58 -13.10 -1.69
CA ALA A 104 -16.72 -13.42 -3.10
C ALA A 104 -18.17 -13.71 -3.49
N LEU A 105 -18.94 -14.38 -2.64
CA LEU A 105 -20.35 -14.71 -2.88
C LEU A 105 -21.30 -13.52 -2.69
N GLN A 106 -20.90 -12.48 -1.95
CA GLN A 106 -21.65 -11.22 -1.86
C GLN A 106 -21.68 -10.43 -3.17
N SER A 107 -20.77 -10.74 -4.11
CA SER A 107 -20.82 -10.15 -5.43
C SER A 107 -21.90 -10.79 -6.31
N GLU A 108 -22.82 -9.97 -6.78
CA GLU A 108 -23.84 -10.35 -7.77
C GLU A 108 -23.22 -10.93 -9.05
N ARG A 109 -22.06 -10.41 -9.46
CA ARG A 109 -21.37 -10.84 -10.67
C ARG A 109 -20.82 -12.24 -10.52
N VAL A 110 -20.24 -12.56 -9.36
CA VAL A 110 -19.72 -13.91 -9.06
C VAL A 110 -20.87 -14.89 -8.89
N ALA A 111 -21.92 -14.52 -8.15
CA ALA A 111 -23.13 -15.34 -7.97
C ALA A 111 -23.80 -15.70 -9.30
N HIS A 112 -23.83 -14.78 -10.25
CA HIS A 112 -24.32 -15.03 -11.62
C HIS A 112 -23.52 -16.13 -12.34
N PHE A 113 -22.18 -16.11 -12.25
CA PHE A 113 -21.34 -17.13 -12.89
C PHE A 113 -21.37 -18.50 -12.20
N LEU A 114 -21.85 -18.55 -10.95
CA LEU A 114 -22.09 -19.80 -10.23
C LEU A 114 -23.50 -20.37 -10.46
N ASN A 115 -24.34 -19.71 -11.28
CA ASN A 115 -25.74 -20.09 -11.53
C ASN A 115 -26.59 -20.26 -10.25
N GLY A 116 -26.20 -19.60 -9.15
CA GLY A 116 -26.86 -19.73 -7.84
C GLY A 116 -26.48 -20.98 -7.04
N ASP A 117 -25.60 -21.84 -7.57
CA ASP A 117 -25.10 -23.03 -6.88
C ASP A 117 -23.90 -22.72 -5.97
N LYS A 118 -23.69 -23.56 -4.96
CA LYS A 118 -22.47 -23.51 -4.13
C LYS A 118 -21.32 -24.16 -4.90
N PRO A 119 -20.10 -23.59 -4.84
CA PRO A 119 -18.95 -24.18 -5.53
C PRO A 119 -18.62 -25.57 -4.98
N SER A 120 -18.43 -26.53 -5.87
CA SER A 120 -17.95 -27.88 -5.53
C SER A 120 -16.53 -27.88 -4.97
N ARG A 121 -15.66 -26.96 -5.42
CA ARG A 121 -14.30 -26.79 -4.92
C ARG A 121 -13.91 -25.32 -4.82
N VAL A 122 -13.18 -25.00 -3.76
CA VAL A 122 -12.61 -23.68 -3.51
C VAL A 122 -11.10 -23.80 -3.45
N PHE A 123 -10.40 -22.96 -4.20
CA PHE A 123 -8.95 -22.84 -4.12
C PHE A 123 -8.61 -21.43 -3.67
N TYR A 124 -8.07 -21.32 -2.46
CA TYR A 124 -7.70 -20.05 -1.86
C TYR A 124 -6.18 -19.90 -1.80
N VAL A 125 -5.67 -18.81 -2.37
CA VAL A 125 -4.30 -18.35 -2.15
C VAL A 125 -4.39 -17.08 -1.30
N PRO A 126 -3.92 -17.12 -0.04
CA PRO A 126 -3.99 -15.99 0.88
C PRO A 126 -3.52 -14.69 0.25
N ASP A 127 -4.30 -13.63 0.47
CA ASP A 127 -4.06 -12.26 0.00
C ASP A 127 -3.89 -12.08 -1.53
N LYS A 128 -4.23 -13.09 -2.34
CA LYS A 128 -3.99 -13.06 -3.79
C LYS A 128 -5.23 -13.41 -4.61
N LEU A 129 -5.76 -14.61 -4.43
CA LEU A 129 -6.88 -15.07 -5.26
C LEU A 129 -7.75 -16.11 -4.56
N ILE A 130 -9.00 -16.15 -4.99
CA ILE A 130 -9.91 -17.25 -4.71
C ILE A 130 -10.51 -17.75 -6.03
N ASN A 131 -10.35 -19.03 -6.33
CA ASN A 131 -10.92 -19.67 -7.50
C ASN A 131 -12.04 -20.62 -7.09
N LEU A 132 -13.23 -20.36 -7.63
CA LEU A 132 -14.45 -21.11 -7.38
C LEU A 132 -14.70 -22.02 -8.58
N VAL A 133 -14.76 -23.32 -8.32
CA VAL A 133 -15.19 -24.31 -9.30
C VAL A 133 -16.63 -24.68 -8.95
N PRO A 134 -17.62 -24.45 -9.82
CA PRO A 134 -19.00 -24.91 -9.63
C PRO A 134 -19.05 -26.40 -9.31
#